data_AF-A0A8J8AVK2-F1
#
_entry.id   AF-A0A8J8AVK2-F1
#
_cell.length_a   1.000
_cell.length_b   1.000
_cell.length_c   1.000
_cell.angle_alpha   90.00
_cell.angle_beta   90.00
_cell.angle_gamma   90.00
#
_symmetry.space_group_name_H-M   'P 1'
#
loop_
_entity.id
_entity.type
_entity.pdbx_description
1 polymer ?
#
loop_
_entity_poly.entity_id
_entity_poly.type
_entity_poly.pdbx_seq_one_letter_code
_entity_poly.pdbx_strand_id
1 'polypeptide(L)'
;GLNSPLFMIQRRVMADPPLDNAHCFKGMGLAYWRDMACGLQPTGTQAGPQGHQVTYAKDPNDGFAMQNGGLSHPEMSLLHGRPIIRFMHAGTPTPHGLAANWWLDIDAYPVLSHYALNQKITLASAAQTLLVVPREWSDCGQMIVARPKVVLMGYRGKGRPVALLNGRDTSPDAQRLPGTRLYGAPQGTSLEQIFLPGERRFLASWLTLISSHRADAGGGAIPPL
;
A
#
# COMPACT_ATOMS: atom_id res chain seq x y z
N GLY A 1 -10.04 12.26 5.78
CA GLY A 1 -11.40 11.91 5.34
C GLY A 1 -11.64 12.56 4.01
N LEU A 2 -11.80 11.76 2.95
CA LEU A 2 -12.12 12.22 1.60
C LEU A 2 -13.10 11.21 1.04
N ASN A 3 -14.32 11.67 0.75
CA ASN A 3 -15.32 10.90 0.04
C ASN A 3 -14.78 10.61 -1.37
N SER A 4 -14.57 9.33 -1.67
CA SER A 4 -14.08 8.91 -2.98
C SER A 4 -15.11 9.26 -4.07
N PRO A 5 -14.70 9.85 -5.21
CA PRO A 5 -15.59 10.33 -6.28
C PRO A 5 -16.42 9.22 -6.98
N LEU A 6 -16.09 7.94 -6.76
CA LEU A 6 -16.93 6.79 -7.14
C LEU A 6 -18.36 6.88 -6.55
N PHE A 7 -18.55 7.67 -5.48
CA PHE A 7 -19.83 7.86 -4.81
C PHE A 7 -20.90 8.64 -5.59
N MET A 8 -20.57 9.39 -6.65
CA MET A 8 -21.64 10.08 -7.41
C MET A 8 -22.33 9.19 -8.44
N ILE A 9 -21.71 8.10 -8.89
CA ILE A 9 -22.31 7.17 -9.86
C ILE A 9 -22.97 5.95 -9.18
N GLN A 10 -22.58 5.62 -7.94
CA GLN A 10 -23.11 4.47 -7.17
C GLN A 10 -24.01 4.82 -5.99
N ARG A 11 -24.58 6.04 -5.92
CA ARG A 11 -25.60 6.38 -4.90
C ARG A 11 -26.94 5.64 -5.07
N ARG A 12 -27.12 4.85 -6.14
CA ARG A 12 -28.20 3.87 -6.24
C ARG A 12 -27.75 2.55 -5.60
N VAL A 13 -28.10 2.40 -4.31
CA VAL A 13 -28.40 1.12 -3.63
C VAL A 13 -27.29 0.05 -3.73
N MET A 14 -26.29 0.09 -2.84
CA MET A 14 -25.75 -1.17 -2.33
C MET A 14 -26.46 -1.46 -1.01
N ALA A 15 -27.42 -2.39 -1.06
CA ALA A 15 -28.22 -2.79 0.10
C ALA A 15 -27.40 -3.59 1.13
N ASP A 16 -26.23 -4.11 0.75
CA ASP A 16 -25.33 -4.87 1.61
C ASP A 16 -23.86 -4.51 1.35
N PRO A 17 -22.98 -4.60 2.37
CA PRO A 17 -21.54 -4.47 2.18
C PRO A 17 -21.02 -5.53 1.19
N PRO A 18 -20.09 -5.19 0.28
CA PRO A 18 -19.53 -6.16 -0.65
C PRO A 18 -18.81 -7.29 0.10
N LEU A 19 -19.07 -8.53 -0.32
CA LEU A 19 -18.48 -9.74 0.27
C LEU A 19 -16.99 -9.90 -0.08
N ASP A 20 -16.57 -9.34 -1.21
CA ASP A 20 -15.21 -9.37 -1.73
C ASP A 20 -14.86 -8.04 -2.45
N ASN A 21 -13.66 -7.99 -3.05
CA ASN A 21 -13.20 -6.83 -3.80
C ASN A 21 -13.27 -6.98 -5.33
N ALA A 22 -14.03 -7.93 -5.88
CA ALA A 22 -14.13 -8.14 -7.32
C ALA A 22 -14.68 -6.90 -8.06
N HIS A 23 -15.52 -6.11 -7.39
CA HIS A 23 -16.03 -4.84 -7.91
C HIS A 23 -14.93 -3.80 -8.19
N CYS A 24 -13.78 -3.89 -7.51
CA CYS A 24 -12.63 -3.03 -7.76
C CYS A 24 -11.94 -3.28 -9.11
N PHE A 25 -12.25 -4.39 -9.78
CA PHE A 25 -11.56 -4.81 -11.01
C PHE A 25 -12.48 -4.81 -12.23
N LYS A 26 -13.55 -4.01 -12.18
CA LYS A 26 -14.52 -3.86 -13.26
C LYS A 26 -14.77 -2.38 -13.56
N GLY A 27 -15.05 -2.06 -14.82
CA GLY A 27 -15.36 -0.69 -15.26
C GLY A 27 -14.34 0.34 -14.77
N MET A 28 -14.83 1.45 -14.21
CA MET A 28 -14.01 2.53 -13.64
C MET A 28 -13.11 2.10 -12.48
N GLY A 29 -13.54 1.08 -11.72
CA GLY A 29 -12.76 0.55 -10.60
C GLY A 29 -11.39 0.06 -11.06
N LEU A 30 -11.33 -0.65 -12.20
CA LEU A 30 -10.09 -1.25 -12.69
C LEU A 30 -9.00 -0.20 -12.92
N ALA A 31 -9.32 0.90 -13.60
CA ALA A 31 -8.38 1.99 -13.82
C ALA A 31 -8.02 2.69 -12.50
N TYR A 32 -9.04 3.10 -11.74
CA TYR A 32 -8.86 3.83 -10.48
C TYR A 32 -7.94 3.10 -9.50
N TRP A 33 -8.19 1.81 -9.27
CA TRP A 33 -7.44 1.02 -8.31
C TRP A 33 -6.06 0.60 -8.81
N ARG A 34 -5.89 0.35 -10.11
CA ARG A 34 -4.57 0.16 -10.72
C ARG A 34 -3.72 1.41 -10.57
N ASP A 35 -4.29 2.58 -10.83
CA ASP A 35 -3.55 3.84 -10.79
C ASP A 35 -3.17 4.20 -9.34
N MET A 36 -4.05 3.94 -8.37
CA MET A 36 -3.71 3.96 -6.94
C MET A 36 -2.57 2.98 -6.59
N ALA A 37 -2.61 1.76 -7.12
CA ALA A 37 -1.54 0.78 -6.90
C ALA A 37 -0.19 1.24 -7.49
N CYS A 38 -0.21 2.01 -8.58
CA CYS A 38 0.97 2.68 -9.14
C CYS A 38 1.46 3.88 -8.28
N GLY A 39 0.77 4.21 -7.19
CA GLY A 39 1.08 5.34 -6.32
C GLY A 39 0.54 6.68 -6.81
N LEU A 40 -0.33 6.70 -7.82
CA LEU A 40 -1.01 7.93 -8.22
C LEU A 40 -2.12 8.27 -7.21
N GLN A 41 -2.50 9.54 -7.17
CA GLN A 41 -3.59 10.01 -6.30
C GLN A 41 -4.83 10.45 -7.11
N PRO A 42 -5.66 9.52 -7.60
CA PRO A 42 -6.97 9.84 -8.18
C PRO A 42 -7.85 10.71 -7.28
N THR A 43 -8.31 11.83 -7.82
CA THR A 43 -9.21 12.79 -7.16
C THR A 43 -10.63 12.77 -7.73
N GLY A 44 -10.79 12.22 -8.94
CA GLY A 44 -12.05 12.25 -9.69
C GLY A 44 -12.10 11.16 -10.75
N THR A 45 -13.32 10.78 -11.11
CA THR A 45 -13.58 9.93 -12.28
C THR A 45 -14.75 10.52 -13.06
N GLN A 46 -14.60 10.68 -14.37
CA GLN A 46 -15.65 11.16 -15.25
C GLN A 46 -15.87 10.14 -16.37
N ALA A 47 -17.12 9.72 -16.55
CA ALA A 47 -17.53 8.94 -17.72
C ALA A 47 -17.94 9.90 -18.84
N GLY A 48 -17.50 9.63 -20.07
CA GLY A 48 -17.87 10.41 -21.24
C GLY A 48 -17.95 9.54 -22.51
N PRO A 49 -18.37 10.12 -23.65
CA PRO A 49 -18.52 9.41 -24.92
C PRO A 49 -17.21 8.76 -25.42
N GLN A 50 -16.07 9.30 -25.00
CA GLN A 50 -14.73 8.81 -25.36
C GLN A 50 -14.16 7.81 -24.34
N GLY A 51 -14.98 7.35 -23.39
CA GLY A 51 -14.59 6.41 -22.35
C GLY A 51 -14.51 7.06 -20.97
N HIS A 52 -13.59 6.55 -20.17
CA HIS A 52 -13.47 6.87 -18.76
C HIS A 52 -12.21 7.69 -18.49
N GLN A 53 -12.35 8.85 -17.86
CA GLN A 53 -11.24 9.71 -17.48
C GLN A 53 -11.05 9.68 -15.96
N VAL A 54 -9.83 9.49 -15.51
CA VAL A 54 -9.42 9.64 -14.11
C VAL A 54 -8.66 10.96 -13.97
N THR A 55 -9.05 11.80 -13.02
CA THR A 55 -8.30 13.01 -12.67
C THR A 55 -7.43 12.73 -11.45
N TYR A 56 -6.26 13.36 -11.40
CA TYR A 56 -5.27 13.14 -10.34
C TYR A 56 -5.01 14.43 -9.57
N ALA A 57 -4.59 14.30 -8.31
CA ALA A 57 -3.93 15.39 -7.61
C ALA A 57 -2.67 15.78 -8.39
N LYS A 58 -2.33 17.07 -8.38
CA LYS A 58 -1.13 17.58 -9.04
C LYS A 58 -0.08 17.95 -8.01
N ASP A 59 1.18 17.69 -8.31
CA ASP A 59 2.29 18.23 -7.54
C ASP A 59 2.34 19.76 -7.77
N PRO A 60 2.31 20.58 -6.70
CA PRO A 60 2.33 22.02 -6.82
C PRO A 60 3.65 22.58 -7.40
N ASN A 61 4.73 21.80 -7.44
CA ASN A 61 6.04 22.27 -7.89
C ASN A 61 6.21 22.17 -9.42
N ASP A 62 5.58 21.20 -10.07
CA ASP A 62 5.75 20.94 -11.50
C ASP A 62 4.42 20.78 -12.28
N GLY A 63 3.29 20.64 -11.59
CA GLY A 63 1.96 20.48 -12.18
C GLY A 63 1.66 19.07 -12.73
N PHE A 64 2.59 18.11 -12.60
CA PHE A 64 2.38 16.71 -12.97
C PHE A 64 1.53 15.99 -11.92
N ALA A 65 1.05 14.78 -12.25
CA ALA A 65 0.28 13.99 -11.31
C ALA A 65 1.12 13.64 -10.07
N MET A 66 0.57 13.88 -8.89
CA MET A 66 1.19 13.50 -7.63
C MET A 66 1.35 11.98 -7.58
N GLN A 67 2.56 11.54 -7.27
CA GLN A 67 2.90 10.13 -7.13
C GLN A 67 3.64 9.90 -5.82
N ASN A 68 3.08 9.06 -4.94
CA ASN A 68 3.65 8.74 -3.64
C ASN A 68 4.01 7.25 -3.53
N GLY A 69 5.17 6.90 -4.08
CA GLY A 69 5.63 5.51 -4.11
C GLY A 69 4.80 4.63 -5.03
N GLY A 70 4.29 3.52 -4.50
CA GLY A 70 3.50 2.55 -5.26
C GLY A 70 4.30 1.41 -5.89
N LEU A 71 3.65 0.62 -6.72
CA LEU A 71 4.22 -0.54 -7.39
C LEU A 71 4.84 -0.16 -8.75
N SER A 72 6.03 -0.70 -9.02
CA SER A 72 6.57 -0.77 -10.38
C SER A 72 5.87 -1.92 -11.11
N HIS A 73 5.21 -1.63 -12.23
CA HIS A 73 4.50 -2.63 -13.06
C HIS A 73 3.55 -3.54 -12.26
N PRO A 74 2.47 -3.00 -11.67
CA PRO A 74 1.54 -3.81 -10.90
C PRO A 74 0.84 -4.88 -11.75
N GLU A 75 0.90 -6.13 -11.30
CA GLU A 75 0.23 -7.26 -11.92
C GLU A 75 -0.92 -7.74 -11.04
N MET A 76 -2.07 -8.06 -11.66
CA MET A 76 -3.21 -8.60 -10.92
C MET A 76 -2.90 -10.03 -10.45
N SER A 77 -3.20 -10.32 -9.19
CA SER A 77 -2.97 -11.62 -8.58
C SER A 77 -4.10 -11.97 -7.61
N LEU A 78 -4.43 -13.25 -7.52
CA LEU A 78 -5.36 -13.76 -6.53
C LEU A 78 -4.65 -14.01 -5.20
N LEU A 79 -5.30 -13.64 -4.10
CA LEU A 79 -4.89 -13.95 -2.74
C LEU A 79 -5.75 -15.11 -2.22
N HIS A 80 -5.19 -16.32 -2.28
CA HIS A 80 -5.88 -17.57 -1.92
C HIS A 80 -5.90 -17.85 -0.41
N GLY A 81 -6.32 -16.89 0.43
CA GLY A 81 -6.46 -17.12 1.88
C GLY A 81 -5.15 -17.42 2.61
N ARG A 82 -3.99 -17.22 1.97
CA ARG A 82 -2.67 -17.29 2.64
C ARG A 82 -2.52 -16.12 3.61
N PRO A 83 -1.80 -16.28 4.73
CA PRO A 83 -1.45 -15.16 5.59
C PRO A 83 -0.70 -14.08 4.80
N ILE A 84 -1.03 -12.84 5.12
CA ILE A 84 -0.37 -11.63 4.63
C ILE A 84 0.08 -10.81 5.83
N ILE A 85 1.15 -10.06 5.65
CA ILE A 85 1.74 -9.24 6.71
C ILE A 85 1.69 -7.78 6.30
N ARG A 86 1.67 -6.89 7.30
CA ARG A 86 1.93 -5.47 7.06
C ARG A 86 2.63 -4.84 8.25
N PHE A 87 3.35 -3.77 7.97
CA PHE A 87 3.91 -2.87 8.97
C PHE A 87 3.04 -1.62 9.10
N MET A 88 3.00 -1.06 10.30
CA MET A 88 2.29 0.16 10.64
C MET A 88 3.00 0.90 11.78
N HIS A 89 2.60 2.14 12.02
CA HIS A 89 3.10 2.91 13.15
C HIS A 89 2.90 2.19 14.47
N ALA A 90 3.87 2.28 15.36
CA ALA A 90 3.73 1.83 16.74
C ALA A 90 2.47 2.43 17.38
N GLY A 91 1.65 1.59 18.01
CA GLY A 91 0.42 2.01 18.69
C GLY A 91 -0.78 2.22 17.77
N THR A 92 -0.65 1.98 16.45
CA THR A 92 -1.81 1.99 15.55
C THR A 92 -2.83 0.95 16.00
N PRO A 93 -4.12 1.29 16.22
CA PRO A 93 -5.12 0.31 16.57
C PRO A 93 -5.29 -0.73 15.46
N THR A 94 -5.33 -2.02 15.83
CA THR A 94 -5.36 -3.11 14.85
C THR A 94 -6.48 -3.03 13.80
N PRO A 95 -7.71 -2.57 14.10
CA PRO A 95 -8.73 -2.35 13.06
C PRO A 95 -8.30 -1.36 11.98
N HIS A 96 -7.52 -0.33 12.32
CA HIS A 96 -6.95 0.61 11.35
C HIS A 96 -5.85 -0.04 10.51
N GLY A 97 -5.16 -1.02 11.10
CA GLY A 97 -4.24 -1.94 10.46
C GLY A 97 -4.92 -2.85 9.42
N LEU A 98 -6.04 -3.48 9.77
CA LEU A 98 -6.76 -4.33 8.82
C LEU A 98 -7.39 -3.53 7.67
N ALA A 99 -7.71 -2.26 7.90
CA ALA A 99 -8.41 -1.40 6.96
C ALA A 99 -7.51 -0.68 5.92
N ALA A 100 -6.24 -1.05 5.74
CA ALA A 100 -5.39 -0.41 4.72
C ALA A 100 -5.09 -1.32 3.52
N ASN A 101 -4.59 -0.68 2.47
CA ASN A 101 -4.40 -1.32 1.17
C ASN A 101 -3.03 -1.99 0.99
N TRP A 102 -1.99 -1.61 1.76
CA TRP A 102 -0.63 -2.11 1.55
C TRP A 102 -0.29 -3.29 2.45
N TRP A 103 0.11 -4.40 1.83
CA TRP A 103 0.41 -5.70 2.45
C TRP A 103 1.62 -6.35 1.79
N LEU A 104 2.13 -7.42 2.39
CA LEU A 104 3.14 -8.31 1.83
C LEU A 104 2.66 -9.75 1.95
N ASP A 105 3.16 -10.63 1.10
CA ASP A 105 3.03 -12.07 1.32
C ASP A 105 3.81 -12.46 2.59
N ILE A 106 3.36 -13.52 3.29
CA ILE A 106 4.03 -14.02 4.49
C ILE A 106 5.47 -14.45 4.20
N ASP A 107 5.76 -14.87 2.95
CA ASP A 107 7.09 -15.28 2.50
C ASP A 107 8.09 -14.10 2.45
N ALA A 108 7.62 -12.85 2.57
CA ALA A 108 8.51 -11.70 2.73
C ALA A 108 9.14 -11.62 4.14
N TYR A 109 8.52 -12.24 5.15
CA TYR A 109 9.00 -12.16 6.53
C TYR A 109 10.42 -12.74 6.70
N PRO A 110 10.74 -13.97 6.23
CA PRO A 110 12.09 -14.51 6.35
C PRO A 110 13.16 -13.61 5.73
N VAL A 111 12.86 -12.96 4.60
CA VAL A 111 13.79 -12.03 3.94
C VAL A 111 14.04 -10.78 4.79
N LEU A 112 12.97 -10.18 5.33
CA LEU A 112 13.06 -9.04 6.25
C LEU A 112 13.84 -9.38 7.52
N SER A 113 13.52 -10.53 8.12
CA SER A 113 14.18 -11.02 9.34
C SER A 113 15.66 -11.29 9.10
N HIS A 114 16.00 -11.95 7.99
CA HIS A 114 17.39 -12.24 7.63
C HIS A 114 18.18 -10.94 7.39
N TYR A 115 17.59 -9.99 6.67
CA TYR A 115 18.21 -8.67 6.46
C TYR A 115 18.43 -7.94 7.78
N ALA A 116 17.43 -7.91 8.66
CA ALA A 116 17.53 -7.27 9.97
C ALA A 116 18.67 -7.86 10.83
N LEU A 117 18.75 -9.19 10.90
CA LEU A 117 19.80 -9.90 11.64
C LEU A 117 21.20 -9.63 11.07
N ASN A 118 21.36 -9.73 9.75
CA ASN A 118 22.65 -9.49 9.09
C ASN A 118 23.15 -8.06 9.26
N GLN A 119 22.23 -7.09 9.17
CA GLN A 119 22.55 -5.66 9.33
C GLN A 119 22.58 -5.22 10.81
N LYS A 120 22.24 -6.10 11.75
CA LYS A 120 22.11 -5.81 13.19
C LYS A 120 21.16 -4.63 13.47
N ILE A 121 20.05 -4.57 12.74
CA ILE A 121 19.00 -3.56 12.88
C ILE A 121 17.69 -4.20 13.34
N THR A 122 16.70 -3.36 13.68
CA THR A 122 15.35 -3.81 14.02
C THR A 122 14.59 -4.27 12.77
N LEU A 123 13.56 -5.09 12.96
CA LEU A 123 12.67 -5.50 11.86
C LEU A 123 11.97 -4.29 11.23
N ALA A 124 11.60 -3.30 12.03
CA ALA A 124 11.04 -2.02 11.58
C ALA A 124 11.98 -1.27 10.64
N SER A 125 13.28 -1.20 10.98
CA SER A 125 14.29 -0.56 10.12
C SER A 125 14.47 -1.33 8.80
N ALA A 126 14.49 -2.67 8.86
CA ALA A 126 14.55 -3.50 7.67
C ALA A 126 13.32 -3.31 6.76
N ALA A 127 12.12 -3.23 7.34
CA ALA A 127 10.89 -2.95 6.61
C ALA A 127 10.92 -1.57 5.94
N GLN A 128 11.34 -0.52 6.65
CA GLN A 128 11.51 0.81 6.06
C GLN A 128 12.43 0.79 4.83
N THR A 129 13.57 0.11 4.93
CA THR A 129 14.55 0.03 3.86
C THR A 129 14.05 -0.81 2.67
N LEU A 130 13.61 -2.05 2.90
CA LEU A 130 13.30 -2.99 1.82
C LEU A 130 11.95 -2.72 1.15
N LEU A 131 11.02 -2.09 1.87
CA LEU A 131 9.71 -1.69 1.33
C LEU A 131 9.69 -0.26 0.79
N VAL A 132 10.81 0.46 0.94
CA VAL A 132 10.94 1.86 0.52
C VAL A 132 9.91 2.76 1.23
N VAL A 133 9.78 2.58 2.54
CA VAL A 133 8.89 3.41 3.37
C VAL A 133 9.73 4.48 4.06
N PRO A 134 9.60 5.76 3.68
CA PRO A 134 10.25 6.87 4.36
C PRO A 134 9.86 6.92 5.84
N ARG A 135 10.79 7.38 6.68
CA ARG A 135 10.55 7.54 8.13
C ARG A 135 9.48 8.58 8.42
N GLU A 136 9.31 9.53 7.51
CA GLU A 136 8.26 10.54 7.54
C GLU A 136 6.85 9.93 7.39
N TRP A 137 6.73 8.77 6.74
CA TRP A 137 5.44 8.11 6.52
C TRP A 137 5.06 7.12 7.61
N SER A 138 6.05 6.38 8.13
CA SER A 138 5.83 5.33 9.11
C SER A 138 7.12 4.98 9.84
N ASP A 139 7.05 4.74 11.14
CA ASP A 139 8.14 4.13 11.91
C ASP A 139 8.22 2.61 11.71
N CYS A 140 7.19 1.99 11.11
CA CYS A 140 7.05 0.54 10.94
C CYS A 140 7.21 -0.26 12.25
N GLY A 141 6.98 0.36 13.41
CA GLY A 141 7.24 -0.20 14.73
C GLY A 141 6.30 -1.33 15.14
N GLN A 142 5.22 -1.55 14.39
CA GLN A 142 4.29 -2.66 14.62
C GLN A 142 4.05 -3.45 13.33
N MET A 143 4.04 -4.78 13.45
CA MET A 143 3.69 -5.71 12.38
C MET A 143 2.40 -6.44 12.75
N ILE A 144 1.49 -6.61 11.81
CA ILE A 144 0.34 -7.52 11.97
C ILE A 144 0.35 -8.60 10.90
N VAL A 145 -0.17 -9.77 11.27
CA VAL A 145 -0.43 -10.90 10.38
C VAL A 145 -1.93 -11.05 10.27
N ALA A 146 -2.43 -11.11 9.04
CA ALA A 146 -3.85 -11.28 8.75
C ALA A 146 -4.07 -12.36 7.70
N ARG A 147 -5.28 -12.91 7.64
CA ARG A 147 -5.68 -13.88 6.63
C ARG A 147 -6.93 -13.39 5.89
N PRO A 148 -6.95 -13.41 4.54
CA PRO A 148 -8.17 -13.19 3.78
C PRO A 148 -9.24 -14.24 4.14
N LYS A 149 -10.46 -13.78 4.45
CA LYS A 149 -11.64 -14.65 4.72
C LYS A 149 -12.26 -15.19 3.45
N VAL A 150 -12.07 -14.47 2.35
CA VAL A 150 -12.55 -14.79 1.01
C VAL A 150 -11.38 -14.70 0.04
N VAL A 151 -11.56 -15.24 -1.18
CA VAL A 151 -10.61 -14.99 -2.26
C VAL A 151 -10.66 -13.51 -2.62
N LEU A 152 -9.53 -12.83 -2.46
CA LEU A 152 -9.38 -11.43 -2.83
C LEU A 152 -8.47 -11.33 -4.05
N MET A 153 -8.56 -10.22 -4.77
CA MET A 153 -7.63 -9.89 -5.84
C MET A 153 -6.81 -8.66 -5.43
N GLY A 154 -5.53 -8.65 -5.76
CA GLY A 154 -4.63 -7.55 -5.44
C GLY A 154 -3.68 -7.27 -6.61
N TYR A 155 -3.05 -6.12 -6.57
CA TYR A 155 -1.92 -5.82 -7.44
C TYR A 155 -0.62 -6.19 -6.72
N ARG A 156 0.24 -6.96 -7.38
CA ARG A 156 1.58 -7.33 -6.92
C ARG A 156 2.65 -6.62 -7.74
N GLY A 157 3.75 -6.28 -7.11
CA GLY A 157 4.91 -5.73 -7.78
C GLY A 157 5.95 -5.25 -6.79
N LYS A 158 7.10 -4.79 -7.29
CA LYS A 158 8.14 -4.19 -6.44
C LYS A 158 7.80 -2.75 -6.10
N GLY A 159 8.21 -2.29 -4.92
CA GLY A 159 8.05 -0.89 -4.53
C GLY A 159 8.88 0.05 -5.41
N ARG A 160 8.29 1.18 -5.82
CA ARG A 160 9.00 2.27 -6.50
C ARG A 160 9.83 3.08 -5.50
N PRO A 161 10.94 3.68 -5.95
CA PRO A 161 11.60 4.76 -5.21
C PRO A 161 10.62 5.89 -4.86
N VAL A 162 10.86 6.54 -3.73
CA VAL A 162 10.05 7.66 -3.23
C VAL A 162 10.92 8.91 -3.15
N ALA A 163 10.39 10.04 -3.60
CA ALA A 163 11.00 11.35 -3.41
C ALA A 163 10.19 12.16 -2.40
N LEU A 164 10.88 12.79 -1.43
CA LEU A 164 10.29 13.75 -0.51
C LEU A 164 11.01 15.09 -0.62
N LEU A 165 10.29 16.16 -0.92
CA LEU A 165 10.81 17.52 -0.88
C LEU A 165 10.46 18.14 0.48
N ASN A 166 11.46 18.46 1.28
CA ASN A 166 11.27 19.02 2.63
C ASN A 166 10.31 18.20 3.51
N GLY A 167 10.35 16.86 3.36
CA GLY A 167 9.51 15.93 4.12
C GLY A 167 8.08 15.77 3.60
N ARG A 168 7.75 16.28 2.41
CA ARG A 168 6.44 16.11 1.76
C ARG A 168 6.57 15.33 0.46
N ASP A 169 5.53 14.57 0.14
CA ASP A 169 5.42 13.84 -1.12
C ASP A 169 5.61 14.78 -2.30
N THR A 170 6.42 14.36 -3.27
CA THR A 170 6.66 15.08 -4.50
C THR A 170 6.85 14.10 -5.65
N SER A 171 6.62 14.56 -6.87
CA SER A 171 6.80 13.77 -8.08
C SER A 171 8.25 13.24 -8.17
N PRO A 172 8.49 12.09 -8.82
CA PRO A 172 9.84 11.60 -9.05
C PRO A 172 10.73 12.59 -9.83
N ASP A 173 10.15 13.48 -10.66
CA ASP A 173 10.88 14.48 -11.43
C ASP A 173 11.43 15.63 -10.55
N ALA A 174 10.84 15.83 -9.36
CA ALA A 174 11.34 16.75 -8.35
C ALA A 174 12.68 16.33 -7.74
N GLN A 175 13.24 15.17 -8.10
CA GLN A 175 14.63 14.79 -7.79
C GLN A 175 15.65 15.88 -8.15
N ARG A 176 15.33 16.72 -9.15
CA ARG A 176 16.19 17.84 -9.60
C ARG A 176 16.16 19.06 -8.68
N LEU A 177 15.22 19.12 -7.73
CA LEU A 177 15.04 20.27 -6.84
C LEU A 177 15.95 20.18 -5.60
N PRO A 178 16.56 21.30 -5.15
CA PRO A 178 17.32 21.33 -3.91
C PRO A 178 16.45 20.96 -2.70
N GLY A 179 16.96 20.09 -1.83
CA GLY A 179 16.24 19.62 -0.64
C GLY A 179 15.39 18.36 -0.84
N THR A 180 15.37 17.79 -2.05
CA THR A 180 14.74 16.50 -2.32
C THR A 180 15.55 15.35 -1.72
N ARG A 181 14.90 14.50 -0.93
CA ARG A 181 15.44 13.23 -0.42
C ARG A 181 14.82 12.06 -1.16
N LEU A 182 15.66 11.14 -1.63
CA LEU A 182 15.22 9.93 -2.31
C LEU A 182 15.36 8.73 -1.39
N TYR A 183 14.34 7.89 -1.40
CA TYR A 183 14.30 6.62 -0.71
C TYR A 183 14.21 5.54 -1.78
N GLY A 184 15.08 4.52 -1.65
CA GLY A 184 15.09 3.35 -2.51
C GLY A 184 15.56 2.15 -1.73
N ALA A 185 15.14 0.96 -2.15
CA ALA A 185 15.72 -0.27 -1.62
C ALA A 185 17.14 -0.44 -2.17
N PRO A 186 18.07 -1.06 -1.41
CA PRO A 186 19.35 -1.49 -1.94
C PRO A 186 19.19 -2.32 -3.22
N GLN A 187 20.21 -2.28 -4.08
CA GLN A 187 20.17 -2.96 -5.36
C GLN A 187 19.88 -4.46 -5.19
N GLY A 188 18.87 -4.96 -5.88
CA GLY A 188 18.49 -6.37 -5.84
C GLY A 188 17.72 -6.83 -4.60
N THR A 189 17.43 -5.94 -3.64
CA THR A 189 16.76 -6.31 -2.38
C THR A 189 15.30 -5.85 -2.27
N SER A 190 14.79 -5.14 -3.29
CA SER A 190 13.40 -4.68 -3.32
C SER A 190 12.41 -5.85 -3.24
N LEU A 191 11.53 -5.78 -2.24
CA LEU A 191 10.52 -6.80 -1.99
C LEU A 191 9.26 -6.55 -2.81
N GLU A 192 8.60 -7.64 -3.18
CA GLU A 192 7.25 -7.59 -3.71
C GLU A 192 6.27 -7.15 -2.61
N GLN A 193 5.39 -6.24 -2.99
CA GLN A 193 4.31 -5.73 -2.17
C GLN A 193 2.98 -6.02 -2.85
N ILE A 194 1.94 -6.12 -2.03
CA ILE A 194 0.57 -6.33 -2.44
C ILE A 194 -0.21 -5.06 -2.11
N PHE A 195 -0.76 -4.43 -3.14
CA PHE A 195 -1.84 -3.46 -2.97
C PHE A 195 -3.17 -4.20 -3.07
N LEU A 196 -3.98 -4.15 -2.02
CA LEU A 196 -5.33 -4.71 -1.96
C LEU A 196 -6.36 -3.61 -2.24
N PRO A 197 -6.98 -3.58 -3.43
CA PRO A 197 -8.03 -2.62 -3.75
C PRO A 197 -9.25 -2.77 -2.86
N GLY A 198 -9.85 -1.62 -2.52
CA GLY A 198 -11.05 -1.57 -1.71
C GLY A 198 -11.11 -0.33 -0.83
N GLU A 199 -12.32 0.07 -0.50
CA GLU A 199 -12.55 1.18 0.41
C GLU A 199 -12.18 0.79 1.85
N ARG A 200 -11.60 1.73 2.60
CA ARG A 200 -11.19 1.55 4.01
C ARG A 200 -12.25 0.90 4.88
N ARG A 201 -13.53 1.24 4.68
CA ARG A 201 -14.66 0.71 5.47
C ARG A 201 -14.94 -0.79 5.23
N PHE A 202 -14.49 -1.36 4.11
CA PHE A 202 -14.73 -2.76 3.77
C PHE A 202 -13.49 -3.63 3.95
N LEU A 203 -12.28 -3.09 3.79
CA LEU A 203 -11.04 -3.89 3.85
C LEU A 203 -10.91 -4.73 5.12
N ALA A 204 -11.25 -4.17 6.28
CA ALA A 204 -11.15 -4.90 7.55
C ALA A 204 -12.15 -6.06 7.65
N SER A 205 -13.31 -6.00 6.98
CA SER A 205 -14.29 -7.09 7.04
C SER A 205 -13.82 -8.32 6.28
N TRP A 206 -13.02 -8.14 5.22
CA TRP A 206 -12.46 -9.22 4.39
C TRP A 206 -11.26 -9.93 5.02
N LEU A 207 -10.74 -9.43 6.13
CA LEU A 207 -9.54 -9.95 6.79
C LEU A 207 -9.84 -10.43 8.21
N THR A 208 -9.17 -11.50 8.62
CA THR A 208 -9.09 -11.96 10.01
C THR A 208 -7.70 -11.67 10.54
N LEU A 209 -7.60 -10.97 11.67
CA LEU A 209 -6.33 -10.83 12.38
C LEU A 209 -5.88 -12.21 12.88
N ILE A 210 -4.64 -12.59 12.60
CA ILE A 210 -3.99 -13.76 13.20
C ILE A 210 -3.21 -13.32 14.44
N SER A 211 -2.29 -12.36 14.28
CA SER A 211 -1.40 -11.94 15.36
C SER A 211 -0.85 -10.52 15.14
N SER A 212 -0.29 -9.92 16.19
CA SER A 212 0.31 -8.58 16.18
C SER A 212 1.61 -8.59 16.98
N HIS A 213 2.63 -7.93 16.45
CA HIS A 213 4.02 -7.97 16.94
C HIS A 213 4.62 -6.59 16.98
N ARG A 214 5.48 -6.36 17.97
CA ARG A 214 6.42 -5.24 17.93
C ARG A 214 7.51 -5.56 16.92
N ALA A 215 7.84 -4.59 16.07
CA ALA A 215 8.90 -4.69 15.08
C ALA A 215 10.12 -3.83 15.45
N ASP A 216 10.03 -3.05 16.52
CA ASP A 216 11.08 -2.18 17.03
C ASP A 216 12.03 -2.87 18.02
N ALA A 217 11.74 -4.11 18.43
CA ALA A 217 12.69 -4.96 19.15
C ALA A 217 13.78 -5.50 18.20
N GLY A 218 15.02 -5.56 18.66
CA GLY A 218 16.15 -6.06 17.85
C GLY A 218 16.07 -7.57 17.60
N GLY A 219 16.31 -7.97 16.34
CA GLY A 219 16.50 -9.37 15.92
C GLY A 219 15.21 -10.22 15.80
N GLY A 220 14.94 -10.70 14.58
CA GLY A 220 13.97 -11.73 14.17
C GLY A 220 12.87 -12.14 15.16
N ALA A 221 11.81 -11.36 15.27
CA ALA A 221 10.59 -11.79 15.97
C ALA A 221 9.85 -12.83 15.12
N ILE A 222 10.03 -14.13 15.39
CA ILE A 222 9.27 -15.21 14.71
C ILE A 222 7.78 -14.87 14.78
N PRO A 223 7.08 -14.65 13.65
CA PRO A 223 5.66 -14.42 13.69
C PRO A 223 5.00 -15.73 14.16
N PRO A 224 4.30 -15.75 15.31
CA PRO A 224 3.38 -16.83 15.60
C PRO A 224 2.35 -16.86 14.48
N LEU A 225 2.45 -17.90 13.65
CA LEU A 225 1.43 -18.31 12.70
C LEU A 225 0.30 -19.02 13.44
#